data_AF-A0A1G3BSY4-F1
#
_entry.id   AF-A0A1G3BSY4-F1
#
_cell.length_a   1.000
_cell.length_b   1.000
_cell.length_c   1.000
_cell.angle_alpha   90.00
_cell.angle_beta   90.00
_cell.angle_gamma   90.00
#
_symmetry.space_group_name_H-M   'P 1'
#
loop_
_entity.id
_entity.type
_entity.pdbx_description
1 polymer ?
#
loop_
_entity_poly.entity_id
_entity_poly.type
_entity_poly.pdbx_seq_one_letter_code
_entity_poly.pdbx_strand_id
1 'polypeptide(L)'
;MIGHGYLSVIKMVEIDLEFEKDAVNIYTEFAEKVHDPKIKEMFINFAKAETGHVNGLQKLMQRIRDGEHEVKFYCPVCGWTVNFEKKPKVGDHARCRMCGVIFELIEIGGDYDIRRV
;
A
#
# COMPACT_ATOMS: atom_id res chain seq x y z
N MET A 1 -17.46 6.04 -9.36
CA MET A 1 -16.16 6.12 -10.05
C MET A 1 -15.13 5.51 -9.13
N ILE A 2 -14.74 4.26 -9.33
CA ILE A 2 -13.79 3.55 -8.45
C ILE A 2 -12.60 3.16 -9.32
N GLY A 3 -11.40 3.67 -9.01
CA GLY A 3 -10.15 3.07 -9.48
C GLY A 3 -9.11 3.99 -10.11
N HIS A 4 -9.42 5.24 -10.47
CA HIS A 4 -8.41 6.13 -11.08
C HIS A 4 -7.33 6.55 -10.06
N GLY A 5 -6.07 6.56 -10.49
CA GLY A 5 -4.88 6.87 -9.70
C GLY A 5 -4.23 5.72 -8.91
N TYR A 6 -4.95 4.63 -8.62
CA TYR A 6 -4.46 3.53 -7.78
C TYR A 6 -4.99 2.16 -8.23
N LEU A 7 -5.38 1.99 -9.49
CA LEU A 7 -6.04 0.77 -9.96
C LEU A 7 -5.23 -0.50 -9.65
N SER A 8 -3.96 -0.56 -10.06
CA SER A 8 -3.11 -1.73 -9.84
C SER A 8 -2.78 -1.90 -8.37
N VAL A 9 -2.51 -0.80 -7.66
CA VAL A 9 -2.19 -0.79 -6.23
C VAL A 9 -3.35 -1.37 -5.40
N ILE A 10 -4.57 -0.90 -5.65
CA ILE A 10 -5.78 -1.43 -5.02
C ILE A 10 -5.91 -2.92 -5.29
N LYS A 11 -5.69 -3.34 -6.55
CA LYS A 11 -5.81 -4.76 -6.90
C LYS A 11 -4.77 -5.62 -6.19
N MET A 12 -3.53 -5.14 -6.07
CA MET A 12 -2.47 -5.83 -5.33
C MET A 12 -2.81 -5.94 -3.84
N VAL A 13 -3.27 -4.85 -3.22
CA VAL A 13 -3.66 -4.86 -1.80
C VAL A 13 -4.87 -5.75 -1.53
N GLU A 14 -5.82 -5.83 -2.45
CA GLU A 14 -6.95 -6.77 -2.35
C GLU A 14 -6.48 -8.23 -2.39
N ILE A 15 -5.54 -8.56 -3.27
CA ILE A 15 -4.96 -9.90 -3.34
C ILE A 15 -4.18 -10.23 -2.06
N ASP A 16 -3.33 -9.30 -1.61
CA ASP A 16 -2.53 -9.42 -0.39
C ASP A 16 -3.40 -9.63 0.85
N LEU A 17 -4.50 -8.87 0.96
CA LEU A 17 -5.45 -9.00 2.06
C LEU A 17 -6.07 -10.41 2.16
N GLU A 18 -6.35 -11.07 1.03
CA GLU A 18 -6.86 -12.45 1.05
C GLU A 18 -5.77 -13.44 1.47
N PHE A 19 -4.52 -13.26 1.00
CA PHE A 19 -3.39 -14.08 1.45
C PHE A 19 -3.18 -13.98 2.96
N GLU A 20 -3.24 -12.77 3.52
CA GLU A 20 -3.03 -12.54 4.94
C GLU A 20 -4.15 -13.17 5.79
N LYS A 21 -5.41 -13.12 5.33
CA LYS A 21 -6.53 -13.82 6.00
C LYS A 21 -6.35 -15.33 5.98
N ASP A 22 -5.92 -15.89 4.85
CA ASP A 22 -5.63 -17.31 4.73
C ASP A 22 -4.47 -17.71 5.66
N ALA A 23 -3.42 -16.89 5.74
CA ALA A 23 -2.29 -17.13 6.63
C ALA A 23 -2.69 -17.11 8.11
N VAL A 24 -3.58 -16.20 8.55
CA VAL A 24 -4.16 -16.22 9.90
C VAL A 24 -4.83 -17.57 10.18
N ASN A 25 -5.67 -18.05 9.26
CA ASN A 25 -6.37 -19.32 9.41
C ASN A 25 -5.39 -20.49 9.50
N ILE A 26 -4.44 -20.56 8.57
CA ILE A 26 -3.44 -21.64 8.47
C ILE A 26 -2.58 -21.72 9.73
N TYR A 27 -2.03 -20.59 10.20
CA TYR A 27 -1.18 -20.60 11.39
C TYR A 27 -1.97 -20.90 12.66
N THR A 28 -3.23 -20.48 12.74
CA THR A 28 -4.12 -20.86 13.84
C THR A 28 -4.33 -22.38 13.86
N GLU A 29 -4.64 -23.00 12.72
CA GLU A 29 -4.78 -24.45 12.63
C GLU A 29 -3.49 -25.20 12.98
N PHE A 30 -2.33 -24.68 12.56
CA PHE A 30 -1.04 -25.30 12.90
C PHE A 30 -0.75 -25.24 14.39
N ALA A 31 -1.09 -24.13 15.06
CA ALA A 31 -0.97 -23.99 16.51
C ALA A 31 -1.88 -24.96 17.28
N GLU A 32 -3.03 -25.34 16.72
CA GLU A 32 -3.94 -26.32 17.33
C GLU A 32 -3.44 -27.76 17.18
N LYS A 33 -2.81 -28.08 16.04
CA LYS A 33 -2.37 -29.44 15.69
C LYS A 33 -1.00 -29.82 16.29
N VAL A 34 -0.18 -28.84 16.67
CA VAL A 34 1.18 -29.11 17.17
C VAL A 34 1.21 -29.34 18.69
N HIS A 35 1.99 -30.33 19.13
CA HIS A 35 2.13 -30.67 20.56
C HIS A 35 3.30 -29.96 21.25
N ASP A 36 4.37 -29.64 20.50
CA ASP A 36 5.51 -28.93 21.07
C ASP A 36 5.09 -27.49 21.44
N PRO A 37 5.24 -27.08 22.72
CA PRO A 37 4.76 -25.80 23.19
C PRO A 37 5.48 -24.60 22.55
N LYS A 38 6.77 -24.74 22.17
CA LYS A 38 7.52 -23.66 21.52
C LYS A 38 7.06 -23.47 20.08
N ILE A 39 6.83 -24.58 19.36
CA ILE A 39 6.31 -24.51 17.99
C ILE A 39 4.88 -23.97 17.99
N LYS A 40 4.05 -24.36 18.97
CA LYS A 40 2.71 -23.79 19.15
C LYS A 40 2.76 -22.28 19.33
N GLU A 41 3.61 -21.80 20.23
CA GLU A 41 3.78 -20.36 20.47
C GLU A 41 4.26 -19.62 19.20
N MET A 42 5.18 -20.21 18.44
CA MET A 42 5.63 -19.66 17.16
C MET A 42 4.47 -19.45 16.18
N PHE A 43 3.63 -20.46 15.97
CA PHE A 43 2.47 -20.34 15.08
C PHE A 43 1.43 -19.33 15.58
N ILE A 44 1.20 -19.24 16.89
CA ILE A 44 0.35 -18.20 17.48
C ILE A 44 0.90 -16.80 17.16
N ASN A 45 2.22 -16.62 17.25
CA ASN A 45 2.85 -15.34 16.94
C ASN A 45 2.77 -14.99 15.45
N PHE A 46 2.88 -15.98 14.55
CA PHE A 46 2.65 -15.77 13.13
C PHE A 46 1.19 -15.36 12.86
N ALA A 47 0.20 -16.09 13.37
CA ALA A 47 -1.21 -15.71 13.22
C ALA A 47 -1.51 -14.29 13.72
N LYS A 48 -0.86 -13.86 14.81
CA LYS A 48 -0.95 -12.47 15.32
C LYS A 48 -0.32 -11.45 14.37
N ALA A 49 0.83 -11.76 13.77
CA ALA A 49 1.49 -10.88 12.81
C ALA A 49 0.61 -10.67 11.57
N GLU A 50 0.08 -11.74 10.99
CA GLU A 50 -0.77 -11.66 9.79
C GLU A 50 -2.11 -10.96 10.10
N THR A 51 -2.65 -11.14 11.32
CA THR A 51 -3.80 -10.35 11.78
C THR A 51 -3.46 -8.85 11.81
N GLY A 52 -2.23 -8.49 12.18
CA GLY A 52 -1.72 -7.13 12.10
C GLY A 52 -1.68 -6.61 10.66
N HIS A 53 -1.20 -7.42 9.71
CA HIS A 53 -1.18 -7.10 8.28
C HIS A 53 -2.58 -6.89 7.72
N VAL A 54 -3.53 -7.81 7.97
CA VAL A 54 -4.95 -7.66 7.59
C VAL A 54 -5.50 -6.30 8.01
N ASN A 55 -5.31 -5.94 9.28
CA ASN A 55 -5.79 -4.66 9.82
C ASN A 55 -5.09 -3.46 9.16
N GLY A 56 -3.79 -3.56 8.86
CA GLY A 56 -3.01 -2.52 8.20
C GLY A 56 -3.47 -2.28 6.76
N LEU A 57 -3.63 -3.35 5.98
CA LEU A 57 -4.07 -3.32 4.59
C LEU A 57 -5.49 -2.78 4.46
N GLN A 58 -6.42 -3.20 5.33
CA GLN A 58 -7.79 -2.65 5.36
C GLN A 58 -7.80 -1.13 5.64
N LYS A 59 -7.00 -0.66 6.60
CA LYS A 59 -6.88 0.77 6.90
C LYS A 59 -6.23 1.55 5.76
N LEU A 60 -5.24 0.96 5.07
CA LEU A 60 -4.65 1.57 3.89
C LEU A 60 -5.68 1.72 2.77
N MET A 61 -6.41 0.65 2.45
CA MET A 61 -7.48 0.64 1.47
C MET A 61 -8.54 1.70 1.76
N GLN A 62 -8.98 1.79 3.03
CA GLN A 62 -9.96 2.79 3.43
C GLN A 62 -9.43 4.22 3.20
N ARG A 63 -8.19 4.52 3.63
CA ARG A 63 -7.58 5.83 3.40
C ARG A 63 -7.43 6.18 1.92
N ILE A 64 -7.10 5.20 1.06
CA ILE A 64 -7.04 5.42 -0.39
C ILE A 64 -8.44 5.74 -0.93
N ARG A 65 -9.45 4.95 -0.58
CA ARG A 65 -10.84 5.14 -1.04
C ARG A 65 -11.46 6.45 -0.56
N ASP A 66 -11.11 6.91 0.64
CA ASP A 66 -11.58 8.19 1.20
C ASP A 66 -10.81 9.41 0.65
N GLY A 67 -9.74 9.17 -0.12
CA GLY A 67 -8.83 10.19 -0.61
C GLY A 67 -8.00 10.85 0.50
N GLU A 68 -7.82 10.16 1.61
CA GLU A 68 -7.01 10.60 2.75
C GLU A 68 -5.53 10.18 2.64
N HIS A 69 -5.19 9.43 1.58
CA HIS A 69 -3.81 9.07 1.25
C HIS A 69 -3.15 10.16 0.40
N GLU A 70 -1.98 10.64 0.83
CA GLU A 70 -1.18 11.61 0.06
C GLU A 70 -0.51 10.91 -1.13
N VAL A 71 -0.54 11.55 -2.29
CA VAL A 71 0.12 11.03 -3.50
C VAL A 71 1.56 11.54 -3.53
N LYS A 72 2.51 10.61 -3.37
CA LYS A 72 3.94 10.91 -3.29
C LYS A 72 4.74 10.01 -4.22
N PHE A 73 5.76 10.59 -4.82
CA PHE A 73 6.72 9.87 -5.66
C PHE A 73 8.14 10.15 -5.19
N TYR A 74 9.04 9.20 -5.40
CA TYR A 74 10.47 9.50 -5.36
C TYR A 74 10.88 10.19 -6.65
N CYS A 75 11.56 11.32 -6.54
CA CYS A 75 12.07 12.08 -7.67
C CYS A 75 13.03 11.21 -8.50
N PRO A 76 12.77 10.97 -9.80
CA PRO A 76 13.63 10.16 -10.66
C PRO A 76 15.04 10.73 -10.87
N VAL A 77 15.26 12.01 -10.52
CA VAL A 77 16.55 12.70 -10.70
C VAL A 77 17.45 12.60 -9.47
N CYS A 78 16.88 12.64 -8.25
CA CYS A 78 17.68 12.73 -7.02
C CYS A 78 17.16 11.87 -5.85
N GLY A 79 16.07 11.12 -6.03
CA GLY A 79 15.48 10.25 -5.01
C GLY A 79 14.69 10.96 -3.91
N TRP A 80 14.66 12.29 -3.86
CA TRP A 80 13.87 13.02 -2.85
C TRP A 80 12.36 12.93 -3.11
N THR A 81 11.55 12.97 -2.05
CA THR A 81 10.08 12.90 -2.20
C THR A 81 9.51 14.13 -2.91
N VAL A 82 8.66 13.88 -3.89
CA VAL A 82 7.78 14.85 -4.55
C VAL A 82 6.37 14.57 -4.06
N ASN A 83 5.74 15.57 -3.42
CA ASN A 83 4.41 15.43 -2.81
C ASN A 83 3.37 16.20 -3.62
N PHE A 84 2.31 15.52 -4.02
CA PHE A 84 1.11 16.09 -4.66
C PHE A 84 -0.06 16.23 -3.67
N GLU A 85 0.18 15.99 -2.37
CA GLU A 85 -0.82 16.10 -1.31
C GLU A 85 -1.99 15.11 -1.49
N LYS A 86 -3.09 15.33 -0.76
CA LYS A 86 -4.31 14.52 -0.85
C LYS A 86 -5.19 15.00 -2.01
N LYS A 87 -5.86 14.06 -2.67
CA LYS A 87 -6.84 14.31 -3.74
C LYS A 87 -6.30 15.21 -4.88
N PRO A 88 -5.08 14.98 -5.41
CA PRO A 88 -4.60 15.75 -6.56
C PRO A 88 -5.39 15.40 -7.81
N LYS A 89 -5.20 16.21 -8.84
CA LYS A 89 -5.78 16.04 -10.17
C LYS A 89 -4.67 15.76 -11.17
N VAL A 90 -4.97 14.93 -12.17
CA VAL A 90 -4.10 14.77 -13.34
C VAL A 90 -3.85 16.16 -13.96
N GLY A 91 -2.59 16.47 -14.23
CA GLY A 91 -2.12 17.79 -14.66
C GLY A 91 -1.64 18.70 -13.52
N ASP A 92 -1.82 18.32 -12.25
CA ASP A 92 -1.20 19.04 -11.14
C ASP A 92 0.33 18.96 -11.23
N HIS A 93 1.00 19.99 -10.74
CA HIS A 93 2.46 20.09 -10.78
C HIS A 93 3.05 20.14 -9.38
N ALA A 94 4.16 19.44 -9.18
CA ALA A 94 4.93 19.50 -7.95
C ALA A 94 6.42 19.70 -8.25
N ARG A 95 7.05 20.62 -7.52
CA ARG A 95 8.49 20.88 -7.59
C ARG A 95 9.21 20.03 -6.55
N CYS A 96 10.23 19.28 -6.99
CA CYS A 96 11.13 18.59 -6.08
C CYS A 96 11.92 19.62 -5.23
N ARG A 97 11.79 19.56 -3.91
CA ARG A 97 12.46 20.50 -3.00
C ARG A 97 13.98 20.36 -2.93
N MET A 98 14.52 19.23 -3.40
CA MET A 98 15.96 18.96 -3.41
C MET A 98 16.64 19.49 -4.68
N CYS A 99 16.17 19.08 -5.87
CA CYS A 99 16.82 19.41 -7.15
C CYS A 99 16.09 20.49 -7.98
N GLY A 100 14.91 20.94 -7.54
CA GLY A 100 14.14 21.98 -8.22
C GLY A 100 13.40 21.55 -9.50
N VAL A 101 13.57 20.31 -9.95
CA VAL A 101 12.86 19.76 -11.12
C VAL A 101 11.34 19.72 -10.85
N ILE A 102 10.56 20.05 -11.86
CA ILE A 102 9.10 20.06 -11.81
C ILE A 102 8.57 18.79 -12.46
N PHE A 103 7.57 18.19 -11.82
CA PHE A 103 6.88 17.02 -12.33
C PHE A 103 5.38 17.32 -12.43
N GLU A 104 4.79 16.87 -13.53
CA GLU A 104 3.35 16.83 -13.75
C GLU A 104 2.82 15.45 -13.33
N LEU A 105 1.69 15.44 -12.61
CA LEU A 105 0.97 14.21 -12.28
C LEU A 105 0.23 13.73 -13.53
N ILE A 106 0.52 12.52 -13.98
CA ILE A 106 -0.14 11.86 -15.11
C ILE A 106 -0.85 10.59 -14.64
N GLU A 107 -1.70 10.02 -15.50
CA GLU A 107 -2.31 8.71 -15.27
C GLU A 107 -1.96 7.78 -16.42
N ILE A 108 -1.46 6.59 -16.07
CA ILE A 108 -1.13 5.52 -17.02
C ILE A 108 -1.86 4.26 -16.56
N GLY A 109 -2.75 3.74 -17.40
CA GLY A 109 -3.45 2.48 -17.11
C GLY A 109 -4.34 2.52 -15.86
N GLY A 110 -4.72 3.70 -15.37
CA GLY A 110 -5.51 3.87 -14.14
C GLY A 110 -4.67 4.06 -12.87
N ASP A 111 -3.35 4.17 -12.99
CA ASP A 111 -2.44 4.49 -11.88
C ASP A 111 -1.78 5.85 -12.06
N TYR A 112 -1.55 6.54 -10.95
CA TYR A 112 -0.80 7.79 -10.95
C TYR A 112 0.68 7.53 -11.27
N ASP A 113 1.25 8.41 -12.08
CA ASP A 113 2.68 8.46 -12.37
C ASP A 113 3.11 9.93 -12.55
N ILE A 114 4.40 10.19 -12.72
CA ILE A 114 4.97 11.53 -12.87
C ILE A 114 5.77 11.69 -14.15
N ARG A 115 5.55 12.81 -14.84
CA ARG A 115 6.33 13.22 -16.01
C ARG A 115 7.12 14.47 -15.71
N ARG A 116 8.42 14.45 -16.02
CA ARG A 116 9.27 15.65 -15.94
C ARG A 116 8.83 16.67 -17.00
N VAL A 117 8.73 17.92 -16.60
CA VAL A 117 8.48 19.11 -17.45
C VAL A 117 9.63 20.11 -17.35
#